data_AF-K0B8R9-F1
#
_entry.id   AF-K0B8R9-F1
#
_cell.length_a   1.000
_cell.length_b   1.000
_cell.length_c   1.000
_cell.angle_alpha   90.00
_cell.angle_beta   90.00
_cell.angle_gamma   90.00
#
_symmetry.space_group_name_H-M   'P 1'
#
loop_
_entity.id
_entity.type
_entity.pdbx_description
1 polymer ?
#
loop_
_entity_poly.entity_id
_entity_poly.type
_entity_poly.pdbx_seq_one_letter_code
_entity_poly.pdbx_strand_id
1 'polypeptide(L)'
;MTGKKTIIMTGVMLSLLILPSVSSLAFAQYLPTSGTTGLDDILDLQQERVRIAQENPGTGSGTPMFALEGVFGALVLSTGIFGGIASAFFVMGRKGKYAAMGRG
;
A
#
# COMPACT_ATOMS: atom_id res chain seq x y z
N MET A 1 25.39 16.51 21.78
CA MET A 1 25.33 16.11 20.35
C MET A 1 24.62 14.77 20.10
N THR A 2 24.08 14.11 21.13
CA THR A 2 23.57 12.72 21.04
C THR A 2 22.13 12.64 20.51
N GLY A 3 21.23 13.55 20.92
CA GLY A 3 19.81 13.50 20.53
C GLY A 3 19.55 13.66 19.03
N LYS A 4 20.31 14.51 18.34
CA LYS A 4 20.19 14.69 16.88
C LYS A 4 20.58 13.41 16.12
N LYS A 5 21.60 12.69 16.60
CA LYS A 5 22.03 11.41 16.00
C LYS A 5 20.98 10.33 16.20
N THR A 6 20.34 10.27 17.38
CA THR A 6 19.25 9.33 17.65
C THR A 6 18.04 9.56 16.75
N ILE A 7 17.62 10.83 16.56
CA ILE A 7 16.48 11.16 15.68
C ILE A 7 16.76 10.74 14.23
N ILE A 8 17.97 11.03 13.72
CA ILE A 8 18.37 10.63 12.37
C ILE A 8 18.41 9.10 12.25
N MET A 9 18.97 8.40 13.24
CA MET A 9 19.08 6.94 13.23
C MET A 9 17.70 6.26 13.27
N THR A 10 16.78 6.78 14.09
CA THR A 10 15.40 6.29 14.15
C THR A 10 14.65 6.56 12.84
N GLY A 11 14.83 7.73 12.24
CA GLY A 11 14.22 8.06 10.94
C GLY A 11 14.71 7.13 9.81
N VAL A 12 16.01 6.84 9.77
CA VAL A 12 16.60 5.91 8.78
C VAL A 12 16.10 4.48 9.00
N MET A 13 16.05 4.01 10.25
CA MET A 13 15.53 2.69 10.59
C MET A 13 14.05 2.53 10.22
N LEU A 14 13.22 3.56 10.46
CA LEU A 14 11.82 3.54 10.08
C LEU A 14 11.64 3.48 8.55
N SER A 15 12.42 4.27 7.80
CA SER A 15 12.39 4.23 6.34
C SER A 15 12.76 2.86 5.78
N LEU A 16 13.81 2.22 6.32
CA LEU A 16 14.22 0.86 5.94
C LEU A 16 13.13 -0.20 6.19
N LEU A 17 12.34 -0.02 7.25
CA LEU A 17 11.25 -0.94 7.60
C LEU A 17 10.02 -0.78 6.68
N ILE A 18 9.82 0.40 6.10
CA ILE A 18 8.70 0.70 5.19
C ILE A 18 9.02 0.35 3.73
N LEU A 19 10.30 0.34 3.32
CA LEU A 19 10.71 -0.01 1.95
C LEU A 19 10.13 -1.35 1.43
N PRO A 20 10.17 -2.48 2.18
CA PRO A 20 9.65 -3.75 1.68
C PRO A 20 8.13 -3.80 1.54
N SER A 21 7.39 -2.89 2.21
CA SER A 21 5.92 -2.81 2.09
C SER A 21 5.45 -2.02 0.86
N VAL A 22 6.31 -1.20 0.26
CA VAL A 22 6.01 -0.46 -0.98
C VAL A 22 6.59 -1.13 -2.23
N SER A 23 7.52 -2.08 -2.08
CA SER A 23 8.02 -2.91 -3.17
C SER A 23 7.07 -4.08 -3.44
N SER A 24 5.83 -3.81 -3.83
CA SER A 24 5.02 -4.83 -4.51
C SER A 24 5.75 -5.16 -5.82
N LEU A 25 6.41 -6.32 -5.87
CA LEU A 25 7.10 -6.83 -7.05
C LEU A 25 6.08 -7.01 -8.17
N ALA A 26 5.96 -5.98 -8.99
CA ALA A 26 5.11 -5.98 -10.15
C ALA A 26 5.88 -6.65 -11.31
N PHE A 27 5.24 -7.66 -11.92
CA PHE A 27 5.40 -8.11 -13.31
C PHE A 27 6.35 -9.25 -13.70
N ALA A 28 7.12 -9.90 -12.83
CA ALA A 28 7.99 -11.00 -13.30
C ALA A 28 7.35 -12.41 -13.31
N GLN A 29 6.22 -12.64 -12.65
CA GLN A 29 5.61 -13.98 -12.51
C GLN A 29 4.79 -14.46 -13.71
N TYR A 30 4.71 -13.68 -14.78
CA TYR A 30 3.94 -14.06 -15.98
C TYR A 30 4.71 -14.93 -16.97
N LEU A 31 6.02 -15.10 -16.79
CA LEU A 31 6.84 -15.99 -17.60
C LEU A 31 6.86 -17.38 -16.95
N PRO A 32 6.31 -18.43 -17.58
CA PRO A 32 6.30 -19.77 -17.00
C PRO A 32 7.75 -20.28 -16.89
N THR A 33 8.20 -20.52 -15.66
CA THR A 33 9.52 -21.08 -15.33
C THR A 33 9.59 -22.60 -15.59
N SER A 34 8.57 -23.20 -16.19
CA SER A 34 8.44 -24.65 -16.33
C SER A 34 8.02 -25.04 -17.75
N GLY A 35 9.00 -25.42 -18.58
CA GLY A 35 8.85 -26.42 -19.65
C GLY A 35 7.92 -26.15 -20.84
N THR A 36 7.23 -25.02 -20.91
CA THR A 36 6.30 -24.69 -22.00
C THR A 36 6.99 -23.80 -23.03
N THR A 37 7.62 -24.42 -24.02
CA THR A 37 8.36 -23.74 -25.10
C THR A 37 7.62 -23.70 -26.44
N GLY A 38 6.47 -24.39 -26.53
CA GLY A 38 5.62 -24.42 -27.73
C GLY A 38 4.66 -23.23 -27.79
N LEU A 39 4.41 -22.72 -29.00
CA LEU A 39 3.45 -21.64 -29.22
C LEU A 39 2.02 -22.05 -28.83
N ASP A 40 1.65 -23.30 -29.08
CA ASP A 40 0.33 -23.84 -28.77
C ASP A 40 0.07 -23.87 -27.26
N ASP A 41 1.03 -24.34 -26.45
CA ASP A 41 0.91 -24.32 -24.98
C ASP A 41 0.78 -22.89 -24.44
N ILE A 42 1.49 -21.92 -25.03
CA ILE A 42 1.38 -20.52 -24.64
C ILE A 42 0.00 -19.97 -25.02
N LEU A 43 -0.53 -20.31 -26.19
CA LEU A 43 -1.86 -19.88 -26.63
C LEU A 43 -2.96 -20.44 -25.73
N ASP A 44 -2.89 -21.71 -25.36
CA ASP A 44 -3.83 -22.35 -24.44
C ASP A 44 -3.79 -21.70 -23.05
N LEU A 45 -2.59 -21.43 -22.53
CA LEU A 45 -2.41 -20.70 -21.26
C LEU A 45 -2.97 -19.28 -21.31
N GLN A 46 -2.81 -18.58 -22.43
CA GLN A 46 -3.35 -17.23 -22.62
C GLN A 46 -4.89 -17.25 -22.67
N GLN A 47 -5.47 -18.21 -23.39
CA GLN A 47 -6.92 -18.37 -23.48
C GLN A 47 -7.54 -18.70 -22.12
N GLU A 48 -6.88 -19.56 -21.34
CA GLU A 48 -7.28 -19.88 -19.97
C GLU A 48 -7.22 -18.65 -19.05
N ARG A 49 -6.18 -17.82 -19.16
CA ARG A 49 -6.07 -16.56 -18.41
C ARG A 49 -7.22 -15.59 -18.73
N VAL A 50 -7.60 -15.47 -20.00
CA VAL A 50 -8.73 -14.65 -20.43
C VAL A 50 -10.04 -15.16 -19.84
N ARG A 51 -10.25 -16.48 -19.87
CA ARG A 51 -11.44 -17.12 -19.26
C ARG A 51 -11.50 -16.84 -17.76
N ILE A 52 -10.41 -17.07 -17.03
CA ILE A 52 -10.34 -16.79 -15.59
C ILE A 52 -10.60 -15.32 -15.29
N ALA A 53 -10.09 -14.39 -16.10
CA ALA A 53 -10.34 -12.96 -15.95
C ALA A 53 -11.80 -12.56 -16.21
N GLN A 54 -12.47 -13.21 -17.17
CA GLN A 54 -13.90 -13.02 -17.44
C GLN A 54 -14.77 -13.62 -16.34
N GLU A 55 -14.41 -14.79 -15.81
CA GLU A 55 -15.10 -15.45 -14.69
C GLU A 55 -14.87 -14.70 -13.35
N ASN A 56 -13.76 -13.98 -13.22
CA ASN A 56 -13.38 -13.23 -12.02
C ASN A 56 -13.10 -11.75 -12.34
N PRO A 57 -14.13 -10.96 -12.69
CA PRO A 57 -13.99 -9.58 -13.16
C PRO A 57 -13.37 -8.62 -12.13
N GLY A 58 -13.27 -9.02 -10.85
CA GLY A 58 -12.59 -8.27 -9.80
C GLY A 58 -11.08 -8.55 -9.66
N THR A 59 -10.56 -9.58 -10.30
CA THR A 59 -9.20 -10.13 -10.07
C THR A 59 -8.25 -9.88 -11.26
N GLY A 60 -8.77 -9.44 -12.41
CA GLY A 60 -8.06 -9.49 -13.69
C GLY A 60 -7.00 -8.40 -13.99
N SER A 61 -6.77 -7.40 -13.13
CA SER A 61 -5.80 -6.31 -13.43
C SER A 61 -4.53 -6.29 -12.57
N GLY A 62 -4.38 -7.23 -11.62
CA GLY A 62 -3.27 -7.21 -10.65
C GLY A 62 -3.26 -6.01 -9.68
N THR A 63 -4.19 -5.06 -9.86
CA THR A 63 -4.44 -3.92 -8.98
C THR A 63 -5.95 -3.71 -8.92
N PRO A 64 -6.66 -4.45 -8.07
CA PRO A 64 -8.08 -4.23 -7.89
C PRO A 64 -8.27 -2.80 -7.36
N MET A 65 -8.59 -1.85 -8.24
CA MET A 65 -8.78 -0.46 -7.81
C MET A 65 -10.02 -0.37 -6.93
N PHE A 66 -11.09 -1.08 -7.28
CA PHE A 66 -12.40 -0.99 -6.60
C PHE A 66 -12.80 -2.23 -5.79
N ALA A 67 -11.97 -3.27 -5.70
CA ALA A 67 -12.30 -4.39 -4.81
C ALA A 67 -12.21 -3.97 -3.34
N LEU A 68 -12.89 -4.72 -2.46
CA LEU A 68 -12.87 -4.48 -1.02
C LEU A 68 -11.45 -4.52 -0.43
N GLU A 69 -10.62 -5.45 -0.91
CA GLU A 69 -9.21 -5.60 -0.56
C GLU A 69 -8.28 -4.82 -1.51
N GLY A 70 -8.88 -3.98 -2.35
CA GLY A 70 -8.20 -3.23 -3.38
C GLY A 70 -7.55 -1.95 -2.92
N VAL A 71 -6.96 -1.22 -3.87
CA VAL A 71 -6.27 0.05 -3.62
C VAL A 71 -7.23 1.08 -3.02
N PHE A 72 -8.47 1.15 -3.50
CA PHE A 72 -9.47 2.05 -2.94
C PHE A 72 -9.89 1.65 -1.52
N GLY A 73 -10.04 0.35 -1.24
CA GLY A 73 -10.31 -0.15 0.11
C GLY A 73 -9.18 0.22 1.08
N ALA A 74 -7.93 -0.01 0.67
CA ALA A 74 -6.74 0.40 1.43
C ALA A 74 -6.66 1.92 1.62
N LEU A 75 -7.00 2.71 0.60
CA LEU A 75 -6.99 4.17 0.67
C LEU A 75 -8.06 4.71 1.63
N VAL A 76 -9.28 4.19 1.58
CA VAL A 76 -10.37 4.55 2.49
C VAL A 76 -9.99 4.20 3.93
N LEU A 77 -9.43 3.02 4.16
CA LEU A 77 -9.03 2.59 5.50
C LEU A 77 -7.89 3.47 6.05
N SER A 78 -6.87 3.72 5.24
CA SER A 78 -5.72 4.57 5.61
C SER A 78 -6.15 6.02 5.90
N THR A 79 -6.92 6.64 5.00
CA THR A 79 -7.43 8.00 5.21
C THR A 79 -8.37 8.10 6.41
N GLY A 80 -9.18 7.07 6.66
CA GLY A 80 -10.03 6.98 7.86
C GLY A 80 -9.22 6.96 9.15
N ILE A 81 -8.19 6.12 9.25
CA ILE A 81 -7.37 5.99 10.46
C ILE A 81 -6.50 7.23 10.65
N PHE A 82 -5.66 7.59 9.67
CA PHE A 82 -4.74 8.70 9.79
C PHE A 82 -5.47 10.04 9.82
N GLY A 83 -6.48 10.23 8.99
CA GLY A 83 -7.33 11.41 9.01
C GLY A 83 -8.15 11.52 10.29
N GLY A 84 -8.67 10.39 10.81
CA GLY A 84 -9.36 10.33 12.10
C GLY A 84 -8.47 10.76 13.26
N ILE A 85 -7.29 10.17 13.37
CA ILE A 85 -6.30 10.54 14.40
C ILE A 85 -5.89 12.01 14.25
N ALA A 86 -5.57 12.46 13.04
CA ALA A 86 -5.20 13.85 12.79
C ALA A 86 -6.31 14.83 13.18
N SER A 87 -7.57 14.53 12.83
CA SER A 87 -8.71 15.37 13.18
C SER A 87 -8.94 15.42 14.70
N ALA A 88 -8.77 14.31 15.41
CA ALA A 88 -8.88 14.25 16.86
C ALA A 88 -7.80 15.11 17.54
N PHE A 89 -6.53 14.98 17.11
CA PHE A 89 -5.44 15.84 17.60
C PHE A 89 -5.64 17.30 17.22
N PHE A 90 -6.18 17.59 16.04
CA PHE A 90 -6.46 18.95 15.61
C PHE A 90 -7.52 19.62 16.49
N VAL A 91 -8.62 18.93 16.79
CA VAL A 91 -9.68 19.45 17.68
C VAL A 91 -9.16 19.58 19.12
N MET A 92 -8.45 18.58 19.62
CA MET A 92 -7.93 18.59 20.99
C MET A 92 -6.79 19.62 21.16
N GLY A 93 -5.99 19.84 20.12
CA GLY A 93 -4.95 20.86 20.05
C GLY A 93 -5.47 22.29 20.12
N ARG A 94 -6.73 22.55 19.73
CA ARG A 94 -7.37 23.88 19.92
C ARG A 94 -7.82 24.15 21.35
N LYS A 95 -7.99 23.12 22.18
CA LYS A 95 -8.48 23.22 23.57
C LYS A 95 -7.40 22.94 24.62
N GLY A 96 -6.21 22.53 24.20
CA GLY A 96 -5.11 22.17 25.10
C GLY A 96 -4.43 23.37 25.76
N LYS A 97 -3.77 23.12 26.89
CA LYS A 97 -2.98 24.09 27.67
C LYS A 97 -1.96 24.89 26.85
N TYR A 98 -1.48 24.30 25.75
CA TYR A 98 -0.53 24.90 24.81
C TYR A 98 -1.18 25.75 23.71
N ALA A 99 -2.51 25.73 23.55
CA ALA A 99 -3.25 26.65 22.70
C ALA A 99 -3.42 28.04 23.35
N ALA A 100 -3.31 28.10 24.67
CA ALA A 100 -3.31 29.32 25.48
C ALA A 100 -1.88 29.72 25.91
N MET A 101 -0.86 29.33 25.14
CA MET A 101 0.52 29.76 25.41
C MET A 101 0.61 31.26 25.12
N GLY A 102 0.53 32.09 26.17
CA GLY A 102 0.53 33.55 26.08
C GLY A 102 -0.54 34.30 26.88
N ARG A 103 -1.28 33.64 27.79
CA ARG A 103 -2.11 34.34 28.80
C ARG A 103 -1.50 34.15 30.20
N GLY A 104 -0.57 35.04 30.55
CA GLY A 104 -0.07 35.26 31.93
C GLY A 104 0.68 34.09 32.54
#